data_AF-A0A7C0U531-F1
#
_entry.id   AF-A0A7C0U531-F1
#
_cell.length_a   1.000
_cell.length_b   1.000
_cell.length_c   1.000
_cell.angle_alpha   90.00
_cell.angle_beta   90.00
_cell.angle_gamma   90.00
#
_symmetry.space_group_name_H-M   'P 1'
#
loop_
_entity.id
_entity.type
_entity.pdbx_description
1 polymer ?
#
loop_
_entity_poly.entity_id
_entity_poly.type
_entity_poly.pdbx_seq_one_letter_code
_entity_poly.pdbx_strand_id
1 'polypeptide(L)'
;MSVSKIERIDFGILSPTVIKSMATVRIVTSELYDADGYPVDGGVMDPRLGVADPGIRCRTCNGTIGECPGHFGYLELAKPVIHI
;
A
#
# COMPACT_ATOMS: atom_id res chain seq x y z
N MET A 1 -19.69 15.42 -11.21
CA MET A 1 -18.43 15.80 -10.53
C MET A 1 -17.76 16.87 -11.37
N SER A 2 -17.55 18.07 -10.84
CA SER A 2 -16.77 19.10 -11.52
C SER A 2 -15.29 18.75 -11.40
N VAL A 3 -14.60 18.70 -12.53
CA VAL A 3 -13.14 18.52 -12.54
C VAL A 3 -12.51 19.78 -11.98
N SER A 4 -11.76 19.64 -10.88
CA SER A 4 -11.06 20.75 -10.24
C SER A 4 -9.63 20.83 -10.77
N LYS A 5 -9.14 22.03 -11.06
CA LYS A 5 -7.74 22.25 -11.46
C LYS A 5 -6.84 22.28 -10.22
N ILE A 6 -5.66 21.66 -10.32
CA ILE A 6 -4.63 21.74 -9.28
C ILE A 6 -4.02 23.14 -9.33
N GLU A 7 -4.09 23.87 -8.22
CA GLU A 7 -3.57 25.23 -8.10
C GLU A 7 -2.09 25.24 -7.73
N ARG A 8 -1.70 24.44 -6.71
CA ARG A 8 -0.32 24.31 -6.24
C ARG A 8 -0.06 22.95 -5.61
N ILE A 9 1.22 22.65 -5.36
CA ILE A 9 1.69 21.48 -4.61
C ILE A 9 2.61 21.98 -3.50
N ASP A 10 2.25 21.70 -2.25
CA ASP A 10 3.05 22.05 -1.08
C ASP A 10 3.89 20.82 -0.67
N PHE A 11 5.22 20.92 -0.82
CA PHE A 11 6.13 19.84 -0.47
C PHE A 11 6.44 19.81 1.03
N GLY A 12 6.70 18.61 1.56
CA GLY A 12 7.07 18.42 2.95
C GLY A 12 7.58 17.01 3.23
N ILE A 13 7.98 16.77 4.47
CA ILE A 13 8.42 15.45 4.95
C ILE A 13 7.24 14.77 5.65
N LEU A 14 6.98 13.50 5.30
CA LEU A 14 5.93 12.72 5.94
C LEU A 14 6.35 12.32 7.36
N SER A 15 5.51 12.65 8.35
CA SER A 15 5.71 12.18 9.72
C SER A 15 5.34 10.69 9.85
N PRO A 16 5.92 9.97 10.81
CA PRO A 16 5.55 8.57 11.07
C PRO A 16 4.04 8.39 11.31
N THR A 17 3.38 9.36 11.94
CA THR A 17 1.93 9.34 12.17
C THR A 17 1.14 9.41 10.87
N VAL A 18 1.56 10.29 9.94
CA VAL A 18 0.90 10.42 8.63
C VAL A 18 1.07 9.14 7.82
N ILE A 19 2.29 8.59 7.77
CA ILE A 19 2.57 7.31 7.08
C ILE A 19 1.65 6.19 7.60
N LYS A 20 1.55 6.04 8.92
CA LYS A 20 0.69 5.01 9.54
C LYS A 20 -0.80 5.24 9.25
N SER A 21 -1.27 6.49 9.23
CA SER A 21 -2.67 6.80 8.92
C SER A 21 -3.07 6.57 7.47
N MET A 22 -2.13 6.71 6.53
CA MET A 22 -2.36 6.48 5.10
C MET A 22 -2.31 5.00 4.73
N ALA A 23 -1.68 4.17 5.57
CA ALA A 23 -1.41 2.78 5.25
C ALA A 23 -2.59 1.85 5.59
N THR A 24 -2.84 0.88 4.71
CA THR A 24 -3.87 -0.16 4.87
C THR A 24 -3.32 -1.43 5.51
N VAL A 25 -2.01 -1.66 5.39
CA VAL A 25 -1.32 -2.86 5.89
C VAL A 25 -0.02 -2.50 6.59
N ARG A 26 0.21 -3.13 7.75
CA ARG A 26 1.54 -3.23 8.34
C ARG A 26 2.23 -4.48 7.80
N ILE A 27 3.38 -4.31 7.17
CA ILE A 27 4.20 -5.42 6.67
C ILE A 27 4.90 -6.07 7.85
N VAL A 28 4.79 -7.38 7.97
CA VAL A 28 5.31 -8.17 9.09
C VAL A 28 6.10 -9.40 8.66
N THR A 29 5.99 -9.80 7.40
CA THR A 29 6.72 -10.93 6.82
C THR A 29 7.31 -10.55 5.47
N SER A 30 8.45 -11.17 5.13
CA SER A 30 9.07 -11.09 3.81
C SER A 30 8.56 -12.16 2.85
N GLU A 31 7.73 -13.10 3.32
CA GLU A 31 7.11 -14.11 2.49
C GLU A 31 6.15 -13.47 1.49
N LEU A 32 6.26 -13.88 0.23
CA LEU A 32 5.46 -13.33 -0.86
C LEU A 32 4.20 -14.14 -1.09
N TYR A 33 4.37 -15.46 -1.19
CA TYR A 33 3.31 -16.43 -1.46
C TYR A 33 3.43 -17.61 -0.50
N ASP A 34 2.29 -18.23 -0.19
CA ASP A 34 2.22 -19.49 0.53
C ASP A 34 2.54 -20.69 -0.38
N ALA A 35 2.46 -21.90 0.19
CA ALA A 35 2.75 -23.14 -0.52
C ALA A 35 1.78 -23.43 -1.69
N ASP A 36 0.58 -22.84 -1.65
CA ASP A 36 -0.44 -22.98 -2.69
C ASP A 36 -0.33 -21.89 -3.77
N GLY A 37 0.63 -20.96 -3.62
CA GLY A 37 0.90 -19.87 -4.54
C GLY A 37 0.03 -18.62 -4.31
N TYR A 38 -0.69 -18.54 -3.19
CA TYR A 38 -1.50 -17.36 -2.85
C TYR A 38 -0.69 -16.33 -2.06
N PRO A 39 -0.95 -15.02 -2.26
CA PRO A 39 -0.26 -13.98 -1.51
C PRO A 39 -0.47 -14.11 0.01
N VAL A 40 0.60 -13.91 0.78
CA VAL A 40 0.57 -13.99 2.24
C VAL A 40 0.04 -12.69 2.86
N ASP A 41 -0.85 -12.83 3.85
CA ASP A 41 -1.36 -11.70 4.64
C ASP A 41 -0.23 -11.04 5.44
N GLY A 42 -0.13 -9.71 5.35
CA GLY A 42 0.95 -8.95 5.98
C GLY A 42 2.32 -9.09 5.29
N GLY A 43 2.36 -9.76 4.12
CA GLY A 43 3.50 -9.79 3.22
C GLY A 43 3.50 -8.65 2.21
N VAL A 44 4.52 -8.60 1.36
CA VAL A 44 4.68 -7.54 0.34
C VAL A 44 3.63 -7.66 -0.78
N MET A 45 3.08 -8.86 -1.01
CA MET A 45 2.05 -9.13 -2.01
C MET A 45 0.62 -9.07 -1.44
N ASP A 46 0.43 -8.55 -0.22
CA ASP A 46 -0.90 -8.50 0.43
C ASP A 46 -1.94 -7.80 -0.47
N PRO A 47 -3.08 -8.46 -0.82
CA PRO A 47 -4.07 -7.90 -1.75
C PRO A 47 -4.77 -6.62 -1.27
N ARG A 48 -4.57 -6.21 -0.01
CA ARG A 48 -4.99 -4.90 0.50
C ARG A 48 -4.10 -3.74 0.03
N LEU A 49 -2.91 -4.03 -0.49
CA LEU A 49 -2.00 -3.05 -1.10
C LEU A 49 -2.36 -2.75 -2.57
N GLY A 50 -3.14 -3.63 -3.19
CA GLY A 50 -3.52 -3.56 -4.60
C GLY A 50 -3.51 -4.94 -5.23
N VAL A 51 -3.86 -5.02 -6.52
CA VAL A 51 -3.86 -6.26 -7.28
C VAL A 51 -3.20 -6.07 -8.63
N ALA A 52 -2.37 -7.04 -9.02
CA ALA A 52 -1.74 -7.12 -10.33
C ALA A 52 -2.21 -8.34 -11.14
N ASP A 53 -3.01 -9.22 -10.53
CA ASP A 53 -3.58 -10.39 -11.19
C ASP A 53 -5.04 -10.09 -11.58
N PRO A 54 -5.44 -10.27 -12.87
CA PRO A 54 -6.82 -10.08 -13.32
C PRO A 54 -7.86 -10.94 -12.59
N GLY A 55 -7.46 -12.09 -12.03
CA GLY A 55 -8.34 -13.00 -11.30
C GLY A 55 -8.64 -12.58 -9.86
N ILE A 56 -7.96 -11.55 -9.34
CA ILE A 56 -8.02 -11.14 -7.93
C ILE A 56 -8.57 -9.72 -7.83
N ARG A 57 -9.47 -9.50 -6.86
CA ARG A 57 -9.95 -8.15 -6.49
C ARG A 57 -9.21 -7.63 -5.29
N CYS A 58 -8.94 -6.32 -5.29
CA CYS A 58 -8.29 -5.66 -4.16
C CYS A 58 -9.15 -5.76 -2.91
N ARG A 59 -8.57 -6.20 -1.79
CA ARG A 59 -9.30 -6.34 -0.52
C ARG A 59 -9.59 -5.00 0.18
N THR A 60 -9.04 -3.89 -0.29
CA THR A 60 -9.27 -2.54 0.25
C THR A 60 -10.37 -1.81 -0.50
N CYS A 61 -10.29 -1.73 -1.83
CA CYS A 61 -11.23 -0.95 -2.65
C CYS A 61 -12.15 -1.81 -3.54
N ASN A 62 -11.97 -3.14 -3.55
CA ASN A 62 -12.69 -4.09 -4.40
C ASN A 62 -12.51 -3.90 -5.92
N GLY A 63 -11.60 -3.01 -6.34
CA GLY A 63 -11.26 -2.79 -7.73
C GLY A 63 -10.49 -3.96 -8.35
N THR A 64 -10.64 -4.11 -9.66
CA THR A 64 -9.80 -4.98 -10.51
C THR A 64 -8.47 -4.29 -10.84
N ILE A 65 -7.57 -4.98 -11.56
CA ILE A 65 -6.25 -4.46 -11.95
C ILE A 65 -6.28 -3.08 -12.64
N GLY A 66 -7.32 -2.80 -13.45
CA GLY A 66 -7.46 -1.53 -14.16
C GLY A 66 -8.18 -0.44 -13.36
N GLU A 67 -8.76 -0.78 -12.22
CA GLU A 67 -9.59 0.12 -11.41
C GLU A 67 -8.94 0.47 -10.07
N CYS A 68 -8.08 -0.41 -9.55
CA CYS A 68 -7.41 -0.21 -8.26
C CYS A 68 -6.25 0.79 -8.42
N PRO A 69 -6.26 1.93 -7.70
CA PRO A 69 -5.18 2.92 -7.77
C PRO A 69 -3.94 2.53 -6.94
N GLY A 70 -3.99 1.40 -6.21
CA GLY A 70 -3.00 1.01 -5.22
C GLY A 70 -3.26 1.62 -3.84
N HIS A 71 -2.68 0.99 -2.82
CA HIS A 71 -2.84 1.37 -1.42
C HIS A 71 -1.51 1.23 -0.69
N PHE A 72 -1.16 2.23 0.10
CA PHE A 72 0.10 2.22 0.83
C PHE A 72 0.08 1.17 1.96
N GLY A 73 1.22 0.54 2.17
CA GLY A 73 1.54 -0.18 3.40
C GLY A 73 2.64 0.56 4.17
N TYR A 74 3.02 0.03 5.32
CA TYR A 74 4.22 0.48 6.02
C TYR A 74 4.96 -0.69 6.69
N LEU A 75 6.26 -0.54 6.82
CA LEU A 75 7.12 -1.40 7.64
C LEU A 75 7.57 -0.60 8.87
N GLU A 76 7.37 -1.15 10.06
CA GLU A 76 7.94 -0.54 11.27
C GLU A 76 9.44 -0.82 11.32
N LEU A 77 10.24 0.24 11.24
CA LEU A 77 11.69 0.10 11.38
C LEU A 77 12.05 -0.28 12.82
N ALA A 78 12.90 -1.28 12.99
CA ALA A 78 13.34 -1.72 14.32
C ALA A 78 14.17 -0.65 15.06
N LYS A 79 14.81 0.26 14.31
CA LYS A 79 15.63 1.36 14.81
C LYS A 79 15.47 2.59 13.89
N PRO A 80 15.68 3.82 14.40
CA PRO A 80 15.75 5.00 13.56
C PRO A 80 16.88 4.90 12.52
N VAL A 81 16.61 5.38 11.31
CA VAL A 81 17.57 5.41 10.19
C VAL A 81 17.65 6.83 9.65
N ILE A 82 18.86 7.31 9.39
CA ILE A 82 19.08 8.62 8.76
C ILE A 82 18.77 8.49 7.27
N HIS A 83 17.87 9.35 6.76
CA HIS A 83 17.65 9.50 5.33
C HIS A 83 18.79 10.34 4.73
N ILE A 84 19.57 9.75 3.81
CA ILE A 84 20.63 10.43 3.05
C ILE A 84 20.07 11.30 1.93
#